data_AF-A0AAE3IDP1-F1
#
_entry.id   AF-A0AAE3IDP1-F1
#
_cell.length_a   1.000
_cell.length_b   1.000
_cell.length_c   1.000
_cell.angle_alpha   90.00
_cell.angle_beta   90.00
_cell.angle_gamma   90.00
#
_symmetry.space_group_name_H-M   'P 1'
#
loop_
_entity.id
_entity.type
_entity.pdbx_description
1 polymer ?
#
loop_
_entity_poly.entity_id
_entity_poly.type
_entity_poly.pdbx_seq_one_letter_code
_entity_poly.pdbx_strand_id
1 'polypeptide(L)'
;MADDKSGREKQARDADRRQREREIAMELERGDEPEPPIEPAVLADLESELESVSFPATGSDVIAAVGNREIESVDGPYTVEELVADTDAERFDTPESVRVRVQRPTIATAMKRVVEAAGTLRNEEFGDSQRTAYEKTFRELKAIDADDEDEGIRAVADWIVGRIHEQGKLPGSRAVRRQAAEFCRENGYEIRNDEWLGI
;
A
#
# COMPACT_ATOMS: atom_id res chain seq x y z
N MET A 1 32.07 24.73 19.20
CA MET A 1 31.53 25.09 17.87
C MET A 1 30.07 24.71 17.87
N ALA A 2 29.18 25.69 17.82
CA ALA A 2 27.74 25.47 17.97
C ALA A 2 27.15 25.07 16.61
N ASP A 3 26.62 23.86 16.57
CA ASP A 3 25.88 23.32 15.44
C ASP A 3 24.45 23.88 15.53
N ASP A 4 24.17 24.93 14.78
CA ASP A 4 22.90 25.66 14.87
C ASP A 4 21.74 24.74 14.48
N LYS A 5 20.69 24.74 15.30
CA LYS A 5 19.53 23.84 15.20
C LYS A 5 18.91 23.78 13.80
N SER A 6 18.98 24.89 13.05
CA SER A 6 18.52 25.01 11.66
C SER A 6 19.33 24.17 10.66
N GLY A 7 20.64 23.99 10.89
CA GLY A 7 21.50 23.12 10.08
C GLY A 7 21.20 21.63 10.24
N ARG A 8 20.83 21.21 11.46
CA ARG A 8 20.49 19.81 11.78
C ARG A 8 19.15 19.37 11.20
N GLU A 9 18.14 20.24 11.23
CA GLU A 9 16.83 19.97 10.62
C GLU A 9 16.91 19.94 9.09
N LYS A 10 17.75 20.78 8.47
CA LYS A 10 17.98 20.77 7.02
C LYS A 10 18.69 19.48 6.57
N GLN A 11 19.65 18.98 7.35
CA GLN A 11 20.33 17.71 7.05
C GLN A 11 19.45 16.48 7.27
N ALA A 12 18.52 16.50 8.23
CA ALA A 12 17.55 15.43 8.41
C ALA A 12 16.58 15.34 7.22
N ARG A 13 16.05 16.47 6.76
CA ARG A 13 15.16 16.51 5.57
C ARG A 13 15.87 16.11 4.27
N ASP A 14 17.16 16.45 4.12
CA ASP A 14 17.97 16.05 2.97
C ASP A 14 18.41 14.57 3.00
N ALA A 15 18.37 13.90 4.16
CA ALA A 15 18.57 12.44 4.28
C ALA A 15 17.28 11.68 3.97
N ASP A 16 16.16 12.18 4.47
CA ASP A 16 14.82 11.65 4.26
C ASP A 16 14.42 11.68 2.77
N ARG A 17 14.76 12.75 2.04
CA ARG A 17 14.52 12.86 0.59
C ARG A 17 15.38 11.88 -0.24
N ARG A 18 16.65 11.69 0.12
CA ARG A 18 17.55 10.75 -0.59
C ARG A 18 17.23 9.28 -0.31
N GLN A 19 16.49 9.00 0.76
CA GLN A 19 15.98 7.67 1.08
C GLN A 19 14.72 7.38 0.24
N ARG A 20 13.81 8.36 0.11
CA ARG A 20 12.64 8.29 -0.80
C ARG A 20 13.05 8.07 -2.27
N GLU A 21 14.08 8.77 -2.75
CA GLU A 21 14.65 8.57 -4.10
C GLU A 21 15.26 7.17 -4.33
N ARG A 22 15.62 6.43 -3.27
CA ARG A 22 16.05 5.02 -3.37
C ARG A 22 14.90 4.02 -3.23
N GLU A 23 13.86 4.36 -2.49
CA GLU A 23 12.65 3.54 -2.38
C GLU A 23 11.86 3.53 -3.67
N ILE A 24 11.82 4.67 -4.39
CA ILE A 24 11.28 4.77 -5.75
C ILE A 24 12.16 3.99 -6.76
N ALA A 25 13.49 4.03 -6.62
CA ALA A 25 14.37 3.25 -7.48
C ALA A 25 14.26 1.72 -7.26
N MET A 26 13.96 1.25 -6.03
CA MET A 26 13.58 -0.15 -5.75
C MET A 26 12.16 -0.49 -6.23
N GLU A 27 11.29 0.51 -6.35
CA GLU A 27 9.97 0.43 -6.97
C GLU A 27 10.05 0.06 -8.47
N LEU A 28 11.15 0.46 -9.14
CA LEU A 28 11.47 0.14 -10.54
C LEU A 28 12.08 -1.27 -10.75
N GLU A 29 12.72 -1.86 -9.74
CA GLU A 29 13.28 -3.23 -9.78
C GLU A 29 12.23 -4.29 -9.38
N ARG A 30 11.05 -3.82 -8.93
CA ARG A 30 9.83 -4.56 -8.56
C ARG A 30 9.00 -5.10 -9.73
N GLY A 31 9.52 -5.00 -10.96
CA GLY A 31 8.91 -5.51 -12.18
C GLY A 31 8.89 -7.04 -12.32
N ASP A 32 9.32 -7.80 -11.31
CA ASP A 32 9.56 -9.25 -11.38
C ASP A 32 8.67 -10.12 -10.43
N GLU A 33 7.59 -9.60 -9.81
CA GLU A 33 6.75 -10.34 -8.81
C GLU A 33 5.23 -10.15 -9.00
N PRO A 34 4.41 -11.21 -8.80
CA PRO A 34 3.18 -11.44 -9.58
C PRO A 34 2.04 -10.48 -9.24
N GLU A 35 1.64 -9.79 -10.29
CA GLU A 35 0.36 -9.20 -10.74
C GLU A 35 0.84 -8.44 -11.99
N PRO A 36 0.31 -8.66 -13.20
CA PRO A 36 0.79 -7.94 -14.37
C PRO A 36 0.59 -6.44 -14.09
N PRO A 37 1.68 -5.65 -14.05
CA PRO A 37 1.55 -4.25 -13.71
C PRO A 37 0.64 -3.59 -14.73
N ILE A 38 -0.21 -2.65 -14.27
CA ILE A 38 -0.95 -1.77 -15.16
C ILE A 38 0.02 -1.20 -16.20
N GLU A 39 -0.43 -1.20 -17.46
CA GLU A 39 0.35 -0.73 -18.60
C GLU A 39 1.00 0.63 -18.25
N PRO A 40 2.32 0.78 -18.42
CA PRO A 40 3.04 1.97 -17.97
C PRO A 40 2.52 3.26 -18.63
N ALA A 41 1.93 3.16 -19.82
CA ALA A 41 1.26 4.27 -20.50
C ALA A 41 0.03 4.76 -19.73
N VAL A 42 -0.81 3.85 -19.22
CA VAL A 42 -2.01 4.21 -18.42
C VAL A 42 -1.59 4.92 -17.13
N LEU A 43 -0.51 4.44 -16.49
CA LEU A 43 0.05 5.06 -15.29
C LEU A 43 0.67 6.43 -15.56
N ALA A 44 1.30 6.63 -16.72
CA ALA A 44 1.85 7.92 -17.13
C ALA A 44 0.76 8.97 -17.40
N ASP A 45 -0.36 8.55 -17.99
CA ASP A 45 -1.52 9.42 -18.19
C ASP A 45 -2.11 9.86 -16.84
N LEU A 46 -2.27 8.94 -15.89
CA LEU A 46 -2.69 9.26 -14.52
C LEU A 46 -1.71 10.22 -13.84
N GLU A 47 -0.40 9.96 -13.96
CA GLU A 47 0.64 10.81 -13.38
C GLU A 47 0.55 12.25 -13.90
N SER A 48 0.29 12.42 -15.20
CA SER A 48 0.07 13.75 -15.80
C SER A 48 -1.16 14.47 -15.25
N GLU A 49 -2.26 13.76 -15.00
CA GLU A 49 -3.44 14.36 -14.37
C GLU A 49 -3.17 14.76 -12.91
N LEU A 50 -2.38 13.96 -12.19
CA LEU A 50 -1.94 14.22 -10.81
C LEU A 50 -1.01 15.44 -10.70
N GLU A 51 -0.31 15.87 -11.76
CA GLU A 51 0.51 17.11 -11.73
C GLU A 51 -0.32 18.36 -11.39
N SER A 52 -1.64 18.31 -11.60
CA SER A 52 -2.56 19.39 -11.23
C SER A 52 -2.87 19.46 -9.72
N VAL A 53 -2.57 18.39 -8.97
CA VAL A 53 -2.76 18.29 -7.52
C VAL A 53 -1.59 18.93 -6.79
N SER A 54 -1.88 19.71 -5.75
CA SER A 54 -0.84 20.31 -4.91
C SER A 54 -0.30 19.28 -3.91
N PHE A 55 0.90 18.78 -4.13
CA PHE A 55 1.58 17.89 -3.18
C PHE A 55 2.37 18.68 -2.11
N PRO A 56 2.47 18.19 -0.85
CA PRO A 56 1.91 16.92 -0.36
C PRO A 56 0.37 16.95 -0.26
N ALA A 57 -0.27 15.85 -0.67
CA ALA A 57 -1.72 15.71 -0.80
C ALA A 57 -2.23 14.53 0.03
N THR A 58 -3.48 14.58 0.49
CA THR A 58 -4.13 13.44 1.14
C THR A 58 -4.77 12.48 0.14
N GLY A 59 -5.17 11.30 0.59
CA GLY A 59 -6.01 10.38 -0.20
C GLY A 59 -7.31 11.06 -0.64
N SER A 60 -7.97 11.80 0.27
CA SER A 60 -9.15 12.60 -0.04
C SER A 60 -8.89 13.65 -1.12
N ASP A 61 -7.75 14.36 -1.07
CA ASP A 61 -7.37 15.36 -2.07
C ASP A 61 -7.17 14.73 -3.46
N VAL A 62 -6.53 13.55 -3.51
CA VAL A 62 -6.30 12.79 -4.75
C VAL A 62 -7.63 12.34 -5.35
N ILE A 63 -8.54 11.78 -4.53
CA ILE A 63 -9.86 11.33 -4.98
C ILE A 63 -10.70 12.52 -5.47
N ALA A 64 -10.65 13.66 -4.78
CA ALA A 64 -11.36 14.86 -5.20
C ALA A 64 -10.91 15.36 -6.59
N ALA A 65 -9.63 15.16 -6.95
CA ALA A 65 -9.08 15.58 -8.22
C ALA A 65 -9.29 14.56 -9.35
N VAL A 66 -8.99 13.28 -9.09
CA VAL A 66 -8.91 12.22 -10.11
C VAL A 66 -9.67 10.96 -9.74
N GLY A 67 -10.56 10.99 -8.74
CA GLY A 67 -11.25 9.80 -8.22
C GLY A 67 -11.99 8.98 -9.28
N ASN A 68 -12.71 9.64 -10.19
CA ASN A 68 -13.46 8.98 -11.27
C ASN A 68 -12.56 8.49 -12.44
N ARG A 69 -11.25 8.71 -12.38
CA ARG A 69 -10.34 8.30 -13.45
C ARG A 69 -10.25 6.79 -13.47
N GLU A 70 -10.68 6.19 -14.57
CA GLU A 70 -10.54 4.76 -14.82
C GLU A 70 -9.10 4.41 -15.19
N ILE A 71 -8.64 3.29 -14.64
CA ILE A 71 -7.35 2.66 -14.81
C ILE A 71 -7.62 1.24 -15.29
N GLU A 72 -7.23 0.95 -16.52
CA GLU A 72 -7.36 -0.38 -17.11
C GLU A 72 -6.34 -1.33 -16.48
N SER A 73 -6.82 -2.45 -15.94
CA SER A 73 -5.97 -3.53 -15.42
C SER A 73 -6.38 -4.88 -16.01
N VAL A 74 -5.59 -5.92 -15.76
CA VAL A 74 -5.86 -7.27 -16.29
C VAL A 74 -7.16 -7.85 -15.75
N ASP A 75 -7.51 -7.53 -14.51
CA ASP A 75 -8.72 -8.04 -13.83
C ASP A 75 -9.96 -7.17 -14.08
N GLY A 76 -9.79 -6.04 -14.78
CA GLY A 76 -10.85 -5.11 -15.15
C GLY A 76 -10.48 -3.64 -14.92
N PRO A 77 -11.37 -2.72 -15.29
CA PRO A 77 -11.18 -1.30 -14.99
C PRO A 77 -11.39 -1.04 -13.50
N TYR A 78 -10.52 -0.20 -12.93
CA TYR A 78 -10.66 0.33 -11.58
C TYR A 78 -10.62 1.84 -11.63
N THR A 79 -11.41 2.50 -10.81
CA THR A 79 -11.30 3.95 -10.60
C THR A 79 -10.22 4.27 -9.56
N VAL A 80 -9.63 5.46 -9.62
CA VAL A 80 -8.68 5.90 -8.56
C VAL A 80 -9.36 5.89 -7.19
N GLU A 81 -10.64 6.25 -7.12
CA GLU A 81 -11.40 6.19 -5.88
C GLU A 81 -11.48 4.76 -5.34
N GLU A 82 -11.54 3.72 -6.16
CA GLU A 82 -11.54 2.32 -5.70
C GLU A 82 -10.18 1.85 -5.13
N LEU A 83 -9.08 2.53 -5.51
CA LEU A 83 -7.72 2.11 -5.18
C LEU A 83 -7.06 2.95 -4.08
N VAL A 84 -7.51 4.19 -3.88
CA VAL A 84 -6.99 5.12 -2.87
C VAL A 84 -8.00 5.23 -1.71
N ALA A 85 -7.50 5.30 -0.48
CA ALA A 85 -8.38 5.47 0.67
C ALA A 85 -8.89 6.91 0.77
N ASP A 86 -10.20 7.08 0.96
CA ASP A 86 -10.81 8.39 1.15
C ASP A 86 -10.61 8.87 2.59
N THR A 87 -9.38 9.32 2.87
CA THR A 87 -8.98 9.76 4.20
C THR A 87 -7.78 10.69 4.18
N ASP A 88 -7.76 11.61 5.16
CA ASP A 88 -6.66 12.52 5.41
C ASP A 88 -5.47 11.88 6.15
N ALA A 89 -5.66 10.66 6.63
CA ALA A 89 -4.60 9.86 7.23
C ALA A 89 -3.63 9.31 6.18
N GLU A 90 -4.11 9.10 4.96
CA GLU A 90 -3.31 8.69 3.83
C GLU A 90 -2.68 9.91 3.18
N ARG A 91 -1.35 9.93 3.08
CA ARG A 91 -0.60 11.08 2.55
C ARG A 91 0.35 10.63 1.45
N PHE A 92 0.44 11.47 0.43
CA PHE A 92 1.33 11.30 -0.70
C PHE A 92 2.21 12.53 -0.81
N ASP A 93 3.52 12.32 -0.96
CA ASP A 93 4.48 13.42 -1.15
C ASP A 93 4.63 13.81 -2.62
N THR A 94 4.31 12.90 -3.54
CA THR A 94 4.50 13.06 -4.99
C THR A 94 3.41 12.34 -5.79
N PRO A 95 3.15 12.77 -7.05
CA PRO A 95 2.31 12.02 -8.00
C PRO A 95 2.76 10.57 -8.17
N GLU A 96 4.07 10.34 -8.24
CA GLU A 96 4.66 9.01 -8.33
C GLU A 96 4.27 8.12 -7.16
N SER A 97 4.18 8.65 -5.93
CA SER A 97 3.73 7.88 -4.76
C SER A 97 2.29 7.37 -4.91
N VAL A 98 1.44 8.09 -5.65
CA VAL A 98 0.08 7.64 -6.00
C VAL A 98 0.14 6.58 -7.09
N ARG A 99 0.97 6.78 -8.12
CA ARG A 99 1.20 5.79 -9.19
C ARG A 99 1.65 4.43 -8.63
N VAL A 100 2.68 4.44 -7.77
CA VAL A 100 3.18 3.29 -6.99
C VAL A 100 2.05 2.55 -6.28
N ARG A 101 1.05 3.30 -5.79
CA ARG A 101 -0.08 2.72 -5.10
C ARG A 101 -1.00 1.98 -6.05
N VAL A 102 -1.44 2.67 -7.10
CA VAL A 102 -2.51 2.19 -7.96
C VAL A 102 -2.04 1.07 -8.89
N GLN A 103 -0.72 0.94 -9.16
CA GLN A 103 -0.18 -0.04 -10.10
C GLN A 103 -0.50 -1.51 -9.76
N ARG A 104 -0.92 -1.80 -8.52
CA ARG A 104 -1.30 -3.12 -8.02
C ARG A 104 -2.74 -3.07 -7.48
N PRO A 105 -3.76 -3.09 -8.36
CA PRO A 105 -5.16 -2.85 -8.00
C PRO A 105 -5.67 -3.77 -6.91
N THR A 106 -5.29 -5.05 -6.94
CA THR A 106 -5.70 -6.04 -5.94
C THR A 106 -5.23 -5.64 -4.53
N ILE A 107 -3.93 -5.34 -4.41
CA ILE A 107 -3.33 -4.94 -3.14
C ILE A 107 -3.85 -3.57 -2.71
N ALA A 108 -3.99 -2.63 -3.64
CA ALA A 108 -4.49 -1.29 -3.38
C ALA A 108 -5.92 -1.32 -2.82
N THR A 109 -6.81 -2.12 -3.43
CA THR A 109 -8.19 -2.31 -2.97
C THR A 109 -8.25 -2.91 -1.57
N ALA A 110 -7.43 -3.94 -1.29
CA ALA A 110 -7.33 -4.53 0.05
C ALA A 110 -6.82 -3.52 1.09
N MET A 111 -5.77 -2.77 0.73
CA MET A 111 -5.21 -1.72 1.60
C MET A 111 -6.19 -0.59 1.84
N LYS A 112 -6.92 -0.13 0.82
CA LYS A 112 -7.98 0.89 0.96
C LYS A 112 -8.93 0.52 2.09
N ARG A 113 -9.50 -0.69 2.05
CA ARG A 113 -10.45 -1.18 3.07
C ARG A 113 -9.84 -1.18 4.47
N VAL A 114 -8.58 -1.59 4.59
CA VAL A 114 -7.86 -1.59 5.88
C VAL A 114 -7.59 -0.18 6.39
N VAL A 115 -7.12 0.72 5.52
CA VAL A 115 -6.80 2.12 5.87
C VAL A 115 -8.07 2.86 6.30
N GLU A 116 -9.17 2.71 5.56
CA GLU A 116 -10.45 3.33 5.89
C GLU A 116 -11.02 2.78 7.21
N ALA A 117 -10.96 1.46 7.42
CA ALA A 117 -11.35 0.86 8.70
C ALA A 117 -10.48 1.38 9.85
N ALA A 118 -9.16 1.47 9.66
CA ALA A 118 -8.23 2.00 10.65
C ALA A 118 -8.50 3.48 10.96
N GLY A 119 -8.90 4.28 9.96
CA GLY A 119 -9.29 5.68 10.12
C GLY A 119 -10.50 5.90 11.05
N THR A 120 -11.29 4.86 11.34
CA THR A 120 -12.37 4.92 12.33
C THR A 120 -11.88 4.85 13.78
N LEU A 121 -10.62 4.45 14.00
CA LEU A 121 -10.01 4.32 15.32
C LEU A 121 -9.58 5.69 15.85
N ARG A 122 -10.06 6.07 17.04
CA ARG A 122 -9.84 7.41 17.61
C ARG A 122 -8.41 7.69 18.08
N ASN A 123 -7.59 6.65 18.30
CA ASN A 123 -6.28 6.77 18.96
C ASN A 123 -5.18 5.91 18.31
N GLU A 124 -5.45 5.31 17.15
CA GLU A 124 -4.45 4.48 16.47
C GLU A 124 -4.15 5.10 15.10
N GLU A 125 -2.91 5.55 14.92
CA GLU A 125 -2.41 5.98 13.62
C GLU A 125 -1.91 4.76 12.86
N PHE A 126 -2.39 4.60 11.63
CA PHE A 126 -1.86 3.58 10.73
C PHE A 126 -0.57 4.10 10.09
N GLY A 127 0.55 3.92 10.79
CA GLY A 127 1.84 4.46 10.35
C GLY A 127 2.44 3.78 9.11
N ASP A 128 3.30 4.49 8.38
CA ASP A 128 3.91 4.05 7.11
C ASP A 128 4.62 2.69 7.22
N SER A 129 5.35 2.45 8.31
CA SER A 129 6.04 1.17 8.52
C SER A 129 5.10 -0.03 8.63
N GLN A 130 3.94 0.16 9.28
CA GLN A 130 2.94 -0.88 9.44
C GLN A 130 2.22 -1.14 8.12
N ARG A 131 1.89 -0.05 7.42
CA ARG A 131 1.32 -0.05 6.07
C ARG A 131 2.20 -0.83 5.09
N THR A 132 3.49 -0.50 5.00
CA THR A 132 4.47 -1.20 4.13
C THR A 132 4.58 -2.69 4.47
N ALA A 133 4.51 -3.05 5.76
CA ALA A 133 4.56 -4.44 6.17
C ALA A 133 3.28 -5.22 5.81
N TYR A 134 2.12 -4.58 5.84
CA TYR A 134 0.86 -5.18 5.39
C TYR A 134 0.89 -5.39 3.87
N GLU A 135 1.28 -4.37 3.11
CA GLU A 135 1.45 -4.50 1.66
C GLU A 135 2.43 -5.61 1.28
N LYS A 136 3.56 -5.72 1.99
CA LYS A 136 4.50 -6.82 1.77
C LYS A 136 3.82 -8.17 2.02
N THR A 137 2.99 -8.28 3.05
CA THR A 137 2.23 -9.51 3.31
C THR A 137 1.25 -9.84 2.17
N PHE A 138 0.54 -8.85 1.64
CA PHE A 138 -0.35 -9.06 0.50
C PHE A 138 0.40 -9.42 -0.79
N ARG A 139 1.58 -8.84 -1.04
CA ARG A 139 2.44 -9.24 -2.18
C ARG A 139 2.87 -10.70 -2.09
N GLU A 140 3.21 -11.17 -0.89
CA GLU A 140 3.66 -12.54 -0.70
C GLU A 140 2.50 -13.53 -0.83
N LEU A 141 1.28 -13.13 -0.44
CA LEU A 141 0.06 -13.90 -0.73
C LEU A 141 -0.19 -14.00 -2.23
N LYS A 142 -0.12 -12.88 -2.97
CA LYS A 142 -0.22 -12.87 -4.44
C LYS A 142 0.83 -13.76 -5.11
N ALA A 143 1.99 -13.93 -4.47
CA ALA A 143 3.10 -14.71 -5.02
C ALA A 143 3.01 -16.22 -4.81
N ILE A 144 2.21 -16.66 -3.84
CA ILE A 144 2.09 -18.08 -3.51
C ILE A 144 1.24 -18.82 -4.55
N ASP A 145 0.18 -18.19 -5.05
CA ASP A 145 -0.63 -18.75 -6.13
C ASP A 145 -1.33 -17.62 -6.90
N ALA A 146 -1.22 -17.63 -8.23
CA ALA A 146 -1.86 -16.66 -9.10
C ALA A 146 -3.28 -17.10 -9.53
N ASP A 147 -3.63 -18.37 -9.29
CA ASP A 147 -4.91 -18.97 -9.70
C ASP A 147 -5.97 -18.98 -8.57
N ASP A 148 -5.67 -18.42 -7.39
CA ASP A 148 -6.58 -18.41 -6.22
C ASP A 148 -7.65 -17.29 -6.25
N GLU A 149 -7.80 -16.59 -7.38
CA GLU A 149 -8.66 -15.42 -7.52
C GLU A 149 -8.43 -14.37 -6.40
N ASP A 150 -7.20 -14.24 -5.90
CA ASP A 150 -6.84 -13.35 -4.78
C ASP A 150 -7.57 -13.66 -3.47
N GLU A 151 -7.99 -14.90 -3.27
CA GLU A 151 -8.68 -15.33 -2.05
C GLU A 151 -7.82 -15.05 -0.81
N GLY A 152 -6.51 -15.31 -0.85
CA GLY A 152 -5.62 -15.06 0.29
C GLY A 152 -5.57 -13.59 0.71
N ILE A 153 -5.48 -12.67 -0.26
CA ILE A 153 -5.48 -11.23 0.02
C ILE A 153 -6.82 -10.81 0.61
N ARG A 154 -7.93 -11.27 0.02
CA ARG A 154 -9.29 -10.97 0.50
C ARG A 154 -9.52 -11.48 1.92
N ALA A 155 -9.16 -12.73 2.20
CA ALA A 155 -9.33 -13.35 3.51
C ALA A 155 -8.53 -12.64 4.60
N VAL A 156 -7.28 -12.26 4.33
CA VAL A 156 -6.44 -11.56 5.31
C VAL A 156 -6.90 -10.11 5.49
N ALA A 157 -7.32 -9.41 4.43
CA ALA A 157 -7.90 -8.07 4.53
C ALA A 157 -9.20 -8.08 5.35
N ASP A 158 -10.10 -9.03 5.08
CA ASP A 158 -11.34 -9.23 5.84
C ASP A 158 -11.07 -9.51 7.30
N TRP A 159 -10.08 -10.35 7.61
CA TRP A 159 -9.65 -10.60 8.97
C TRP A 159 -9.14 -9.32 9.66
N ILE A 160 -8.30 -8.51 9.01
CA ILE A 160 -7.82 -7.24 9.57
C ILE A 160 -8.99 -6.31 9.89
N VAL A 161 -9.89 -6.10 8.92
CA VAL A 161 -11.06 -5.23 9.06
C VAL A 161 -11.98 -5.73 10.16
N GLY A 162 -12.25 -7.05 10.20
CA GLY A 162 -13.01 -7.68 11.27
C GLY A 162 -12.38 -7.45 12.65
N ARG A 163 -11.06 -7.59 12.78
CA ARG A 163 -10.33 -7.31 14.03
C ARG A 163 -10.46 -5.86 14.47
N ILE A 164 -10.39 -4.92 13.54
CA ILE A 164 -10.60 -3.49 13.82
C ILE A 164 -12.02 -3.26 14.35
N HIS A 165 -13.04 -3.81 13.70
CA HIS A 165 -14.44 -3.62 14.11
C HIS A 165 -14.77 -4.32 15.43
N GLU A 166 -14.29 -5.54 15.65
CA GLU A 166 -14.61 -6.34 16.82
C GLU A 166 -13.85 -5.89 18.07
N GLN A 167 -12.60 -5.47 17.92
CA GLN A 167 -11.71 -5.20 19.05
C GLN A 167 -11.31 -3.73 19.17
N GLY A 168 -11.72 -2.89 18.21
CA GLY A 168 -11.35 -1.48 18.19
C GLY A 168 -9.85 -1.26 18.12
N LYS A 169 -9.12 -2.21 17.50
CA LYS A 169 -7.66 -2.21 17.47
C LYS A 169 -7.12 -2.79 16.17
N LEU A 170 -6.16 -2.09 15.60
CA LEU A 170 -5.38 -2.51 14.46
C LEU A 170 -4.39 -3.64 14.85
N PRO A 171 -4.39 -4.79 14.16
CA PRO A 171 -3.45 -5.87 14.46
C PRO A 171 -1.99 -5.47 14.17
N GLY A 172 -1.02 -5.95 14.94
CA GLY A 172 0.40 -5.71 14.62
C GLY A 172 0.82 -6.46 13.34
N SER A 173 1.83 -5.96 12.61
CA SER A 173 2.30 -6.59 11.36
C SER A 173 2.70 -8.06 11.51
N ARG A 174 3.24 -8.46 12.67
CA ARG A 174 3.54 -9.87 12.97
C ARG A 174 2.29 -10.74 13.06
N ALA A 175 1.17 -10.19 13.57
CA ALA A 175 -0.09 -10.92 13.64
C ALA A 175 -0.67 -11.11 12.24
N VAL A 176 -0.61 -10.08 11.39
CA VAL A 176 -1.04 -10.18 9.98
C VAL A 176 -0.22 -11.23 9.22
N ARG A 177 1.11 -11.24 9.36
CA ARG A 177 1.96 -12.29 8.74
C ARG A 177 1.62 -13.70 9.20
N ARG A 178 1.31 -13.88 10.49
CA ARG A 178 0.88 -15.18 11.02
C ARG A 178 -0.46 -15.60 10.44
N GLN A 179 -1.42 -14.69 10.36
CA GLN A 179 -2.72 -14.97 9.74
C GLN A 179 -2.56 -15.38 8.27
N ALA A 180 -1.71 -14.68 7.52
CA ALA A 180 -1.40 -15.01 6.14
C ALA A 180 -0.75 -16.40 6.01
N ALA A 181 0.23 -16.71 6.86
CA ALA A 181 0.86 -18.03 6.89
C ALA A 181 -0.10 -19.16 7.29
N GLU A 182 -1.01 -18.89 8.23
CA GLU A 182 -2.07 -19.82 8.63
C GLU A 182 -3.01 -20.10 7.46
N PHE A 183 -3.53 -19.06 6.80
CA PHE A 183 -4.35 -19.19 5.59
C PHE A 183 -3.65 -20.04 4.53
N CYS A 184 -2.37 -19.78 4.26
CA CYS A 184 -1.62 -20.51 3.25
C CYS A 184 -1.49 -22.00 3.59
N ARG A 185 -1.14 -22.32 4.85
CA ARG A 185 -0.99 -23.70 5.33
C ARG A 185 -2.32 -24.45 5.32
N GLU A 186 -3.42 -23.79 5.66
CA GLU A 186 -4.78 -24.37 5.63
C GLU A 186 -5.23 -24.71 4.20
N ASN A 187 -4.81 -23.92 3.21
CA ASN A 187 -5.08 -24.16 1.79
C ASN A 187 -4.03 -25.05 1.10
N GLY A 188 -3.09 -25.61 1.87
CA GLY A 188 -2.12 -26.58 1.37
C GLY A 188 -0.91 -25.98 0.65
N TYR A 189 -0.70 -24.67 0.73
CA TYR A 189 0.46 -24.00 0.18
C TYR A 189 1.71 -24.23 1.05
N GLU A 190 2.83 -24.56 0.40
CA GLU A 190 4.11 -24.75 1.08
C GLU A 190 4.81 -23.40 1.24
N ILE A 191 5.12 -23.02 2.49
CA ILE A 191 5.88 -21.81 2.81
C ILE A 191 7.19 -22.22 3.46
N ARG A 192 8.31 -21.69 2.97
CA ARG A 192 9.61 -21.98 3.56
C ARG A 192 9.86 -21.13 4.81
N ASN A 193 10.61 -21.69 5.76
CA ASN A 193 10.93 -21.02 7.01
C ASN A 193 11.81 -19.76 6.85
N ASP A 194 12.49 -19.60 5.71
CA ASP A 194 13.33 -18.44 5.38
C ASP A 194 12.60 -17.33 4.61
N GLU A 195 11.34 -17.54 4.26
CA GLU A 195 10.51 -16.59 3.51
C GLU A 195 9.75 -15.62 4.44
N TRP A 196 9.15 -14.57 3.86
CA TRP A 196 8.38 -13.60 4.64
C TRP A 196 7.21 -14.23 5.40
N LEU A 197 6.58 -15.27 4.88
CA LEU A 197 5.49 -15.97 5.56
C LEU A 197 5.97 -17.19 6.39
N GLY A 198 7.28 -17.44 6.47
CA GLY A 198 7.89 -18.55 7.21
C GLY A 198 7.87 -18.44 8.74
N ILE A 199 6.81 -17.89 9.32
CA ILE A 199 6.66 -17.59 10.75
C ILE A 199 6.05 -18.71 11.58
#